data_AF-A0A0S4JK45-F1
#
_entry.id   AF-A0A0S4JK45-F1
#
_cell.length_a   1.000
_cell.length_b   1.000
_cell.length_c   1.000
_cell.angle_alpha   90.00
_cell.angle_beta   90.00
_cell.angle_gamma   90.00
#
_symmetry.space_group_name_H-M   'P 1'
#
loop_
_entity.id
_entity.type
_entity.pdbx_description
1 polymer ?
#
loop_
_entity_poly.entity_id
_entity_poly.type
_entity_poly.pdbx_seq_one_letter_code
_entity_poly.pdbx_strand_id
1 'polypeptide(L)'
;MSAEAGSEMGNRAPAAEAAPAPRVEESKEPAGSAASGALVPVGIPIFTLFAFAALVAVVAGTPVTWISSRQEATTTTLTLWATTLSDHSAVPYTRRKVKVADLPCDVMRQRFRALEAFAILSIVSALATVAAGCAAWRRAERSFRALEAFAILSIVSAVATVAAGCAAWRRAERSSFVGGKVLAAATAVFTLITWAMAVGLYYKRDMCVKGNPSYADQKYELDAGLGVFVTAFGLVLIALGAAVANPTVPAAVPSSVVVRTLLLVLAAVQALAFVFAVIGTPTDWFFKWDASGTTSTRMSVWTQRVYVNGNRVGKGDLKDSQCGELPKFAQFGQAFAIISIVATLVGAAVAKHAASGAGSVGAALGAGLFALIATTCTFAAGLSLYFRQFCAAASLHAAKYHVTGGLVLFGCAMVLLLVTLLVVVVFQAIAADTVLFDKEVDALTSQRWTFWRRYDEVSGVVGERPVGCDALEQRLVGGGVLNAISIVIHGVALLLAAAQIANGSLRRAASFVALLASVLLLASWALVADVYNRGQCGQRSFAKMDFEIRYGFVLLFVGWAVALIGTVANLVVGGAQ
;
A
#
# COMPACT_ATOMS: atom_id res chain seq x y z
N MET A 1 -96.35 -26.42 28.85
CA MET A 1 -95.30 -25.80 28.00
C MET A 1 -94.12 -25.52 28.91
N SER A 2 -92.98 -26.16 28.61
CA SER A 2 -91.58 -25.89 29.07
C SER A 2 -91.30 -25.95 30.58
N ALA A 3 -90.60 -26.99 31.11
CA ALA A 3 -89.12 -27.16 31.18
C ALA A 3 -88.48 -26.11 32.12
N GLU A 4 -87.70 -26.36 33.17
CA GLU A 4 -86.61 -27.31 33.49
C GLU A 4 -86.39 -27.28 35.03
N ALA A 5 -86.15 -28.40 35.71
CA ALA A 5 -84.83 -28.94 36.12
C ALA A 5 -83.96 -28.00 36.99
N GLY A 6 -83.81 -28.35 38.26
CA GLY A 6 -82.86 -27.73 39.19
C GLY A 6 -82.39 -28.77 40.23
N SER A 7 -81.35 -29.51 39.88
CA SER A 7 -80.72 -30.54 40.69
C SER A 7 -79.21 -30.30 40.75
N GLU A 8 -78.65 -30.63 41.91
CA GLU A 8 -77.28 -31.09 42.15
C GLU A 8 -76.14 -30.13 42.56
N MET A 9 -75.66 -30.50 43.74
CA MET A 9 -74.29 -30.82 44.13
C MET A 9 -73.30 -29.69 44.47
N GLY A 10 -72.98 -29.69 45.77
CA GLY A 10 -71.86 -28.98 46.33
C GLY A 10 -70.52 -29.55 45.87
N ASN A 11 -69.66 -28.64 45.42
CA ASN A 11 -68.26 -28.91 45.16
C ASN A 11 -67.48 -28.82 46.48
N ARG A 12 -67.01 -29.98 46.95
CA ARG A 12 -65.87 -30.10 47.87
C ARG A 12 -64.59 -29.78 47.10
N ALA A 13 -63.82 -28.83 47.62
CA ALA A 13 -62.47 -28.54 47.15
C ALA A 13 -61.54 -29.76 47.39
N PRO A 14 -60.71 -30.17 46.41
CA PRO A 14 -59.58 -31.04 46.69
C PRO A 14 -58.46 -30.23 47.34
N ALA A 15 -57.90 -30.79 48.42
CA ALA A 15 -56.74 -30.27 49.11
C ALA A 15 -55.55 -30.16 48.14
N ALA A 16 -54.94 -28.97 48.09
CA ALA A 16 -53.71 -28.73 47.36
C ALA A 16 -52.56 -29.50 48.03
N GLU A 17 -52.08 -30.52 47.33
CA GLU A 17 -50.85 -31.24 47.64
C GLU A 17 -49.67 -30.27 47.53
N ALA A 18 -48.97 -30.06 48.64
CA ALA A 18 -47.86 -29.12 48.74
C ALA A 18 -46.71 -29.58 47.84
N ALA A 19 -46.42 -28.78 46.81
CA ALA A 19 -45.26 -28.97 45.96
C ALA A 19 -43.96 -28.90 46.80
N PRO A 20 -42.99 -29.82 46.57
CA PRO A 20 -41.72 -29.80 47.28
C PRO A 20 -40.95 -28.51 46.95
N ALA A 21 -40.45 -27.85 47.98
CA ALA A 21 -39.64 -26.65 47.86
C ALA A 21 -38.48 -26.88 46.87
N PRO A 22 -38.20 -25.91 45.97
CA PRO A 22 -37.09 -26.04 45.03
C PRO A 22 -35.79 -26.20 45.81
N ARG A 23 -35.11 -27.30 45.55
CA ARG A 23 -33.74 -27.54 46.02
C ARG A 23 -32.88 -26.42 45.46
N VAL A 24 -32.41 -25.55 46.36
CA VAL A 24 -31.35 -24.58 46.05
C VAL A 24 -30.10 -25.41 45.82
N GLU A 25 -29.86 -25.78 44.55
CA GLU A 25 -28.56 -26.27 44.13
C GLU A 25 -27.60 -25.10 44.26
N GLU A 26 -26.75 -25.21 45.27
CA GLU A 26 -25.60 -24.34 45.49
C GLU A 26 -24.74 -24.37 44.23
N SER A 27 -24.94 -23.37 43.37
CA SER A 27 -24.24 -23.25 42.10
C SER A 27 -22.77 -23.04 42.42
N LYS A 28 -22.01 -24.13 42.32
CA LYS A 28 -20.56 -24.13 42.40
C LYS A 28 -20.04 -23.22 41.29
N GLU A 29 -19.74 -21.97 41.64
CA GLU A 29 -19.10 -21.00 40.76
C GLU A 29 -17.94 -21.71 40.05
N PRO A 30 -18.00 -21.92 38.73
CA PRO A 30 -16.87 -22.48 38.01
C PRO A 30 -15.76 -21.46 38.13
N ALA A 31 -14.74 -21.80 38.95
CA ALA A 31 -13.54 -21.03 39.17
C ALA A 31 -13.12 -20.40 37.83
N GLY A 32 -13.26 -19.07 37.76
CA GLY A 32 -13.03 -18.30 36.55
C GLY A 32 -11.66 -18.61 36.00
N SER A 33 -11.62 -19.49 35.01
CA SER A 33 -10.49 -19.66 34.13
C SER A 33 -10.44 -18.33 33.37
N ALA A 34 -9.65 -17.39 33.89
CA ALA A 34 -9.30 -16.17 33.21
C ALA A 34 -8.68 -16.61 31.88
N ALA A 35 -9.50 -16.65 30.84
CA ALA A 35 -9.08 -16.93 29.49
C ALA A 35 -8.11 -15.81 29.15
N SER A 36 -6.83 -16.07 29.36
CA SER A 36 -5.72 -15.20 29.01
C SER A 36 -5.76 -15.04 27.50
N GLY A 37 -6.52 -14.05 27.05
CA GLY A 37 -6.78 -13.79 25.64
C GLY A 37 -5.46 -13.60 24.93
N ALA A 38 -5.11 -14.57 24.09
CA ALA A 38 -3.83 -14.59 23.39
C ALA A 38 -3.68 -13.29 22.59
N LEU A 39 -2.68 -12.47 22.92
CA LEU A 39 -2.39 -11.24 22.19
C LEU A 39 -1.84 -11.59 20.80
N VAL A 40 -2.55 -11.18 19.73
CA VAL A 40 -2.10 -11.27 18.34
C VAL A 40 -1.23 -10.05 18.00
N PRO A 41 0.04 -10.24 17.67
CA PRO A 41 0.95 -9.14 17.32
C PRO A 41 0.75 -8.67 15.87
N VAL A 42 -0.09 -7.65 15.65
CA VAL A 42 -0.36 -7.05 14.32
C VAL A 42 0.84 -6.23 13.80
N GLY A 43 1.75 -5.82 14.70
CA GLY A 43 2.98 -5.12 14.32
C GLY A 43 3.91 -5.94 13.42
N ILE A 44 3.92 -7.27 13.55
CA ILE A 44 4.79 -8.17 12.78
C ILE A 44 4.45 -8.16 11.28
N PRO A 45 3.17 -8.30 10.88
CA PRO A 45 2.73 -8.10 9.50
C PRO A 45 3.19 -6.81 8.86
N ILE A 46 2.90 -5.70 9.53
CA ILE A 46 3.18 -4.35 9.05
C ILE A 46 4.70 -4.16 8.91
N PHE A 47 5.45 -4.56 9.94
CA PHE A 47 6.91 -4.56 9.91
C PHE A 47 7.46 -5.33 8.71
N THR A 48 6.99 -6.55 8.49
CA THR A 48 7.49 -7.44 7.43
C THR A 48 7.23 -6.86 6.05
N LEU A 49 6.02 -6.33 5.83
CA LEU A 49 5.63 -5.70 4.57
C LEU A 49 6.49 -4.48 4.25
N PHE A 50 6.60 -3.54 5.19
CA PHE A 50 7.37 -2.31 4.97
C PHE A 50 8.88 -2.58 4.88
N ALA A 51 9.40 -3.54 5.65
CA ALA A 51 10.79 -3.98 5.52
C ALA A 51 11.06 -4.61 4.14
N PHE A 52 10.11 -5.36 3.59
CA PHE A 52 10.24 -5.93 2.25
C PHE A 52 10.19 -4.86 1.16
N ALA A 53 9.25 -3.92 1.25
CA ALA A 53 9.19 -2.79 0.33
C ALA A 53 10.47 -1.95 0.36
N ALA A 54 11.01 -1.70 1.57
CA ALA A 54 12.30 -1.05 1.73
C ALA A 54 13.44 -1.83 1.08
N LEU A 55 13.51 -3.15 1.29
CA LEU A 55 14.53 -4.01 0.66
C LEU A 55 14.47 -3.89 -0.87
N VAL A 56 13.28 -3.98 -1.46
CA VAL A 56 13.09 -3.84 -2.91
C VAL A 56 13.59 -2.47 -3.38
N ALA A 57 13.26 -1.40 -2.66
CA ALA A 57 13.73 -0.06 -2.99
C ALA A 57 15.25 0.06 -2.89
N VAL A 58 15.91 -0.43 -1.84
CA VAL A 58 17.38 -0.40 -1.73
C VAL A 58 18.02 -1.20 -2.87
N VAL A 59 17.56 -2.43 -3.11
CA VAL A 59 18.12 -3.31 -4.16
C VAL A 59 17.93 -2.67 -5.54
N ALA A 60 16.75 -2.17 -5.87
CA ALA A 60 16.47 -1.52 -7.15
C ALA A 60 17.19 -0.17 -7.30
N GLY A 61 17.39 0.58 -6.22
CA GLY A 61 18.03 1.88 -6.23
C GLY A 61 19.55 1.83 -6.42
N THR A 62 20.23 0.76 -5.99
CA THR A 62 21.69 0.63 -6.11
C THR A 62 22.22 0.59 -7.56
N PRO A 63 21.62 -0.14 -8.54
CA PRO A 63 22.10 -0.14 -9.92
C PRO A 63 21.62 1.08 -10.72
N VAL A 64 20.63 1.82 -10.23
CA VAL A 64 20.10 3.03 -10.90
C VAL A 64 21.14 4.14 -10.81
N THR A 65 21.09 5.10 -11.73
CA THR A 65 21.96 6.28 -11.71
C THR A 65 21.67 7.14 -10.48
N TRP A 66 22.71 7.58 -9.78
CA TRP A 66 22.60 8.46 -8.61
C TRP A 66 22.98 9.89 -8.93
N ILE A 67 24.04 10.03 -9.72
CA ILE A 67 24.56 11.31 -10.16
C ILE A 67 24.80 11.19 -11.66
N SER A 68 24.33 12.14 -12.46
CA SER A 68 24.66 12.16 -13.88
C SER A 68 25.05 13.55 -14.35
N SER A 69 26.05 13.62 -15.22
CA SER A 69 26.31 14.78 -16.07
C SER A 69 26.08 14.33 -17.49
N ARG A 70 25.24 15.07 -18.22
CA ARG A 70 24.84 14.71 -19.57
C ARG A 70 25.12 15.89 -20.47
N GLN A 71 26.32 15.93 -21.02
CA GLN A 71 26.72 16.85 -22.08
C GLN A 71 26.45 16.18 -23.43
N GLU A 72 26.23 16.94 -24.51
CA GLU A 72 25.83 16.33 -25.79
C GLU A 72 26.93 15.41 -26.37
N ALA A 73 28.20 15.79 -26.21
CA ALA A 73 29.33 14.93 -26.58
C ALA A 73 29.55 13.79 -25.58
N THR A 74 29.35 14.02 -24.28
CA THR A 74 29.65 13.01 -23.24
C THR A 74 28.56 12.90 -22.17
N THR A 75 28.07 11.68 -21.97
CA THR A 75 27.22 11.34 -20.83
C THR A 75 28.05 10.61 -19.79
N THR A 76 28.18 11.19 -18.60
CA THR A 76 28.79 10.56 -17.43
C THR A 76 27.68 10.18 -16.47
N THR A 77 27.41 8.90 -16.30
CA THR A 77 26.51 8.41 -15.26
C THR A 77 27.30 7.74 -14.16
N LEU A 78 27.08 8.16 -12.91
CA LEU A 78 27.60 7.50 -11.73
C LEU A 78 26.46 6.71 -11.09
N THR A 79 26.64 5.40 -11.07
CA THR A 79 25.92 4.49 -10.18
C THR A 79 26.79 4.23 -8.96
N LEU A 80 26.26 3.48 -8.00
CA LEU A 80 27.03 3.09 -6.82
C LEU A 80 28.25 2.21 -7.16
N TRP A 81 28.20 1.51 -8.29
CA TRP A 81 29.16 0.46 -8.67
C TRP A 81 30.12 0.87 -9.78
N ALA A 82 29.71 1.81 -10.63
CA ALA A 82 30.47 2.19 -11.81
C ALA A 82 30.19 3.62 -12.25
N THR A 83 31.22 4.22 -12.85
CA THR A 83 31.08 5.40 -13.70
C THR A 83 31.00 4.93 -15.14
N THR A 84 29.91 5.24 -15.83
CA THR A 84 29.79 5.00 -17.26
C THR A 84 30.02 6.32 -17.97
N LEU A 85 31.11 6.38 -18.74
CA LEU A 85 31.36 7.45 -19.69
C LEU A 85 30.88 6.98 -21.07
N SER A 86 30.02 7.77 -21.66
CA SER A 86 29.43 7.51 -22.97
C SER A 86 29.77 8.68 -23.86
N ASP A 87 30.72 8.49 -24.79
CA ASP A 87 31.11 9.51 -25.76
C ASP A 87 30.33 9.31 -27.06
N HIS A 88 29.43 10.25 -27.32
CA HIS A 88 28.55 10.28 -28.48
C HIS A 88 29.20 10.98 -29.68
N SER A 89 30.37 11.61 -29.50
CA SER A 89 31.11 12.28 -30.57
C SER A 89 32.00 11.32 -31.37
N ALA A 90 32.39 10.19 -30.77
CA ALA A 90 33.17 9.14 -31.44
C ALA A 90 32.28 8.25 -32.32
N VAL A 91 32.75 7.93 -33.53
CA VAL A 91 32.18 6.89 -34.40
C VAL A 91 33.22 5.78 -34.57
N PRO A 92 32.98 4.55 -34.06
CA PRO A 92 31.76 4.09 -33.38
C PRO A 92 31.61 4.69 -31.98
N TYR A 93 30.36 4.79 -31.51
CA TYR A 93 30.00 5.23 -30.16
C TYR A 93 30.83 4.47 -29.12
N THR A 94 31.60 5.20 -28.31
CA THR A 94 32.43 4.56 -27.28
C THR A 94 31.73 4.66 -25.93
N ARG A 95 31.47 3.49 -25.34
CA ARG A 95 30.96 3.36 -23.98
C ARG A 95 32.04 2.77 -23.10
N ARG A 96 32.63 3.60 -22.27
CA ARG A 96 33.63 3.17 -21.29
C ARG A 96 32.98 3.06 -19.92
N LYS A 97 32.83 1.83 -19.42
CA LYS A 97 32.42 1.58 -18.04
C LYS A 97 33.67 1.42 -17.19
N VAL A 98 33.90 2.38 -16.30
CA VAL A 98 34.98 2.35 -15.31
C VAL A 98 34.38 1.90 -13.99
N LYS A 99 34.86 0.78 -13.43
CA LYS A 99 34.43 0.36 -12.10
C LYS A 99 34.93 1.37 -11.08
N VAL A 100 34.18 1.56 -10.00
CA VAL A 100 34.61 2.44 -8.90
C VAL A 100 36.02 2.11 -8.41
N ALA A 101 36.38 0.82 -8.37
CA ALA A 101 37.70 0.33 -7.97
C ALA A 101 38.85 0.88 -8.84
N ASP A 102 38.56 1.24 -10.09
CA ASP A 102 39.54 1.66 -11.09
C ASP A 102 39.60 3.19 -11.24
N LEU A 103 38.85 3.96 -10.43
CA LEU A 103 38.89 5.42 -10.48
C LEU A 103 40.29 5.92 -10.10
N PRO A 104 40.92 6.84 -10.86
CA PRO A 104 42.31 7.26 -10.64
C PRO A 104 42.51 8.06 -9.35
N CYS A 105 41.44 8.59 -8.77
CA CYS A 105 41.48 9.42 -7.57
C CYS A 105 41.19 8.59 -6.32
N ASP A 106 42.21 8.38 -5.46
CA ASP A 106 42.10 7.53 -4.29
C ASP A 106 41.07 8.00 -3.27
N VAL A 107 40.95 9.31 -3.04
CA VAL A 107 39.96 9.88 -2.11
C VAL A 107 38.53 9.62 -2.59
N MET A 108 38.28 9.80 -3.89
CA MET A 108 36.98 9.52 -4.51
C MET A 108 36.68 8.02 -4.48
N ARG A 109 37.67 7.19 -4.84
CA ARG A 109 37.60 5.73 -4.77
C ARG A 109 37.25 5.24 -3.36
N GLN A 110 37.90 5.77 -2.31
CA GLN A 110 37.61 5.42 -0.92
C GLN A 110 36.18 5.80 -0.51
N ARG A 111 35.68 6.97 -0.92
CA ARG A 111 34.32 7.41 -0.60
C ARG A 111 33.25 6.58 -1.31
N PHE A 112 33.47 6.24 -2.58
CA PHE A 112 32.56 5.34 -3.29
C PHE A 112 32.62 3.91 -2.73
N ARG A 113 33.78 3.40 -2.35
CA ARG A 113 33.88 2.10 -1.63
C ARG A 113 33.14 2.13 -0.29
N ALA A 114 33.18 3.25 0.43
CA ALA A 114 32.41 3.41 1.65
C ALA A 114 30.90 3.45 1.37
N LEU A 115 30.45 4.18 0.35
CA LEU A 115 29.05 4.16 -0.12
C LEU A 115 28.60 2.75 -0.50
N GLU A 116 29.44 2.04 -1.26
CA GLU A 116 29.26 0.66 -1.67
C GLU A 116 29.08 -0.26 -0.46
N ALA A 117 29.99 -0.17 0.51
CA ALA A 117 29.92 -0.92 1.75
C ALA A 117 28.63 -0.63 2.53
N PHE A 118 28.22 0.64 2.69
CA PHE A 118 27.00 0.99 3.41
C PHE A 118 25.72 0.58 2.67
N ALA A 119 25.70 0.61 1.34
CA ALA A 119 24.59 0.10 0.57
C ALA A 119 24.48 -1.43 0.67
N ILE A 120 25.60 -2.16 0.60
CA ILE A 120 25.63 -3.61 0.84
C ILE A 120 25.16 -3.93 2.25
N LEU A 121 25.67 -3.22 3.26
CA LEU A 121 25.23 -3.37 4.64
C LEU A 121 23.73 -3.10 4.79
N SER A 122 23.20 -2.09 4.11
CA SER A 122 21.76 -1.79 4.08
C SER A 122 20.95 -2.91 3.43
N ILE A 123 21.43 -3.50 2.33
CA ILE A 123 20.78 -4.64 1.66
C ILE A 123 20.78 -5.87 2.59
N VAL A 124 21.92 -6.21 3.18
CA VAL A 124 22.07 -7.35 4.09
C VAL A 124 21.22 -7.15 5.34
N SER A 125 21.20 -5.95 5.92
CA SER A 125 20.39 -5.66 7.10
C SER A 125 18.90 -5.68 6.76
N ALA A 126 18.48 -5.16 5.58
CA ALA A 126 17.10 -5.23 5.13
C ALA A 126 16.65 -6.68 4.87
N LEU A 127 17.49 -7.50 4.24
CA LEU A 127 17.26 -8.95 4.06
C LEU A 127 17.08 -9.64 5.40
N ALA A 128 17.98 -9.39 6.36
CA ALA A 128 17.88 -9.95 7.70
C ALA A 128 16.63 -9.47 8.45
N THR A 129 16.23 -8.21 8.24
CA THR A 129 14.99 -7.61 8.79
C THR A 129 13.75 -8.32 8.24
N VAL A 130 13.68 -8.53 6.92
CA VAL A 130 12.60 -9.28 6.26
C VAL A 130 12.58 -10.73 6.75
N ALA A 131 13.74 -11.39 6.82
CA ALA A 131 13.85 -12.76 7.32
C ALA A 131 13.36 -12.88 8.77
N ALA A 132 13.71 -11.91 9.62
CA ALA A 132 13.22 -11.83 11.00
C ALA A 132 11.70 -11.63 11.06
N GLY A 133 11.15 -10.75 10.21
CA GLY A 133 9.71 -10.51 10.08
C GLY A 133 8.96 -11.77 9.65
N CYS A 134 9.40 -12.43 8.57
CA CYS A 134 8.86 -13.70 8.09
C CYS A 134 8.96 -14.82 9.14
N ALA A 135 10.09 -14.92 9.86
CA ALA A 135 10.26 -15.92 10.91
C ALA A 135 9.34 -15.66 12.11
N ALA A 136 9.08 -14.40 12.44
CA ALA A 136 8.13 -13.99 13.47
C ALA A 136 6.68 -14.25 13.03
N TRP A 137 6.35 -13.97 11.76
CA TRP A 137 5.05 -14.29 11.15
C TRP A 137 4.74 -15.78 11.23
N ARG A 138 5.65 -16.64 10.73
CA ARG A 138 5.47 -18.11 10.76
C ARG A 138 5.35 -18.70 12.15
N ARG A 139 5.76 -17.98 13.20
CA ARG A 139 5.54 -18.39 14.59
C ARG A 139 4.15 -17.98 15.07
N ALA A 140 3.69 -16.78 14.74
CA ALA A 140 2.32 -16.35 15.02
C ALA A 140 1.31 -17.29 14.33
N GLU A 141 1.57 -17.64 13.07
CA GLU A 141 0.74 -18.47 12.20
C GLU A 141 0.69 -19.95 12.62
N ARG A 142 1.76 -20.50 13.23
CA ARG A 142 1.75 -21.85 13.82
C ARG A 142 0.74 -22.02 14.96
N SER A 143 0.24 -20.93 15.54
CA SER A 143 -0.84 -20.93 16.55
C SER A 143 -2.24 -21.08 15.94
N PHE A 144 -2.38 -20.93 14.62
CA PHE A 144 -3.64 -20.88 13.88
C PHE A 144 -3.93 -22.14 13.03
N ARG A 145 -3.14 -23.20 13.19
CA ARG A 145 -3.17 -24.41 12.35
C ARG A 145 -4.31 -25.39 12.63
N ALA A 146 -5.56 -24.93 12.47
CA ALA A 146 -6.70 -25.80 12.17
C ALA A 146 -7.29 -25.56 10.76
N LEU A 147 -6.77 -24.61 9.97
CA LEU A 147 -7.38 -24.19 8.69
C LEU A 147 -6.42 -24.12 7.47
N GLU A 148 -5.20 -24.68 7.55
CA GLU A 148 -4.05 -24.25 6.73
C GLU A 148 -3.52 -25.22 5.65
N ALA A 149 -4.33 -26.13 5.10
CA ALA A 149 -3.84 -27.09 4.08
C ALA A 149 -3.59 -26.46 2.69
N PHE A 150 -4.18 -25.31 2.37
CA PHE A 150 -4.13 -24.74 1.01
C PHE A 150 -2.91 -23.84 0.72
N ALA A 151 -2.17 -23.36 1.72
CA ALA A 151 -0.98 -22.52 1.53
C ALA A 151 0.29 -23.32 1.13
N ILE A 152 0.26 -24.65 1.24
CA ILE A 152 1.44 -25.53 1.23
C ILE A 152 2.16 -25.56 -0.13
N LEU A 153 1.48 -25.29 -1.26
CA LEU A 153 2.11 -25.37 -2.58
C LEU A 153 2.93 -24.13 -3.00
N SER A 154 2.62 -22.92 -2.54
CA SER A 154 3.46 -21.73 -2.84
C SER A 154 4.68 -21.63 -1.90
N ILE A 155 4.63 -22.38 -0.80
CA ILE A 155 5.64 -22.41 0.25
C ILE A 155 6.89 -23.22 -0.16
N VAL A 156 6.81 -24.21 -1.05
CA VAL A 156 7.95 -25.12 -1.35
C VAL A 156 9.14 -24.42 -2.04
N SER A 157 8.92 -23.43 -2.91
CA SER A 157 10.03 -22.69 -3.57
C SER A 157 10.66 -21.62 -2.66
N ALA A 158 9.85 -20.99 -1.80
CA ALA A 158 10.31 -20.09 -0.75
C ALA A 158 10.99 -20.84 0.43
N VAL A 159 10.67 -22.13 0.63
CA VAL A 159 11.27 -23.01 1.64
C VAL A 159 12.71 -23.39 1.29
N ALA A 160 13.08 -23.51 0.02
CA ALA A 160 14.47 -23.81 -0.37
C ALA A 160 15.44 -22.65 -0.09
N THR A 161 15.04 -21.41 -0.40
CA THR A 161 15.84 -20.20 -0.13
C THR A 161 15.87 -19.85 1.36
N VAL A 162 14.78 -20.14 2.09
CA VAL A 162 14.72 -19.96 3.55
C VAL A 162 15.37 -21.12 4.31
N ALA A 163 15.46 -22.34 3.78
CA ALA A 163 16.17 -23.46 4.42
C ALA A 163 17.67 -23.20 4.56
N ALA A 164 18.30 -22.58 3.56
CA ALA A 164 19.70 -22.13 3.62
C ALA A 164 19.90 -21.01 4.67
N GLY A 165 18.97 -20.05 4.75
CA GLY A 165 18.96 -19.03 5.79
C GLY A 165 18.65 -19.56 7.20
N CYS A 166 17.79 -20.59 7.31
CA CYS A 166 17.41 -21.24 8.57
C CYS A 166 18.51 -22.13 9.14
N ALA A 167 19.38 -22.74 8.31
CA ALA A 167 20.51 -23.52 8.79
C ALA A 167 21.52 -22.64 9.56
N ALA A 168 21.71 -21.39 9.12
CA ALA A 168 22.55 -20.41 9.82
C ALA A 168 21.86 -19.79 11.06
N TRP A 169 20.53 -19.65 11.06
CA TRP A 169 19.76 -19.00 12.13
C TRP A 169 19.45 -19.93 13.33
N ARG A 170 19.49 -21.26 13.17
CA ARG A 170 19.08 -22.25 14.20
C ARG A 170 19.84 -22.18 15.54
N ARG A 171 20.91 -21.40 15.68
CA ARG A 171 21.67 -21.24 16.95
C ARG A 171 21.25 -20.06 17.83
N ALA A 172 20.35 -19.18 17.39
CA ALA A 172 19.96 -17.99 18.18
C ALA A 172 18.57 -18.14 18.81
N GLU A 173 18.52 -18.67 20.04
CA GLU A 173 17.29 -18.84 20.83
C GLU A 173 16.82 -17.54 21.55
N ARG A 174 15.48 -17.41 21.63
CA ARG A 174 14.66 -16.50 22.48
C ARG A 174 14.69 -14.97 22.31
N SER A 175 15.66 -14.33 21.62
CA SER A 175 15.70 -12.85 21.49
C SER A 175 15.14 -12.24 20.18
N SER A 176 14.54 -13.04 19.29
CA SER A 176 14.50 -12.73 17.86
C SER A 176 13.69 -11.50 17.42
N PHE A 177 12.72 -11.00 18.20
CA PHE A 177 11.99 -9.79 17.82
C PHE A 177 12.78 -8.52 18.15
N VAL A 178 13.58 -8.53 19.22
CA VAL A 178 14.57 -7.48 19.50
C VAL A 178 15.60 -7.42 18.37
N GLY A 179 16.04 -8.58 17.88
CA GLY A 179 16.91 -8.68 16.71
C GLY A 179 16.33 -8.00 15.46
N GLY A 180 15.05 -8.22 15.15
CA GLY A 180 14.37 -7.55 14.04
C GLY A 180 14.31 -6.03 14.18
N LYS A 181 14.06 -5.50 15.39
CA LYS A 181 14.09 -4.05 15.67
C LYS A 181 15.48 -3.46 15.48
N VAL A 182 16.50 -4.12 16.04
CA VAL A 182 17.91 -3.69 15.92
C VAL A 182 18.35 -3.70 14.45
N LEU A 183 17.95 -4.72 13.69
CA LEU A 183 18.24 -4.81 12.25
C LEU A 183 17.52 -3.75 11.42
N ALA A 184 16.25 -3.44 11.71
CA ALA A 184 15.54 -2.34 11.05
C ALA A 184 16.17 -0.98 11.39
N ALA A 185 16.53 -0.75 12.66
CA ALA A 185 17.24 0.46 13.07
C ALA A 185 18.60 0.59 12.38
N ALA A 186 19.38 -0.51 12.32
CA ALA A 186 20.64 -0.56 11.58
C ALA A 186 20.43 -0.27 10.09
N THR A 187 19.39 -0.85 9.47
CA THR A 187 19.04 -0.58 8.06
C THR A 187 18.72 0.89 7.83
N ALA A 188 17.92 1.52 8.70
CA ALA A 188 17.59 2.94 8.60
C ALA A 188 18.86 3.80 8.72
N VAL A 189 19.72 3.50 9.69
CA VAL A 189 20.99 4.21 9.90
C VAL A 189 21.92 4.06 8.69
N PHE A 190 22.11 2.85 8.17
CA PHE A 190 22.97 2.63 7.01
C PHE A 190 22.42 3.29 5.74
N THR A 191 21.11 3.27 5.54
CA THR A 191 20.47 3.92 4.38
C THR A 191 20.61 5.44 4.48
N LEU A 192 20.44 6.01 5.68
CA LEU A 192 20.67 7.43 5.96
C LEU A 192 22.13 7.83 5.75
N ILE A 193 23.09 7.04 6.25
CA ILE A 193 24.52 7.28 6.06
C ILE A 193 24.86 7.22 4.56
N THR A 194 24.35 6.23 3.83
CA THR A 194 24.57 6.10 2.38
C THR A 194 24.05 7.33 1.66
N TRP A 195 22.84 7.79 1.99
CA TRP A 195 22.27 9.01 1.43
C TRP A 195 23.10 10.26 1.78
N ALA A 196 23.44 10.45 3.05
CA ALA A 196 24.20 11.61 3.52
C ALA A 196 25.60 11.66 2.91
N MET A 197 26.25 10.51 2.73
CA MET A 197 27.54 10.40 2.05
C MET A 197 27.44 10.74 0.57
N ALA A 198 26.35 10.33 -0.11
CA ALA A 198 26.13 10.66 -1.51
C ALA A 198 25.89 12.16 -1.71
N VAL A 199 25.06 12.78 -0.86
CA VAL A 199 24.85 14.24 -0.85
C VAL A 199 26.16 14.97 -0.50
N GLY A 200 26.91 14.47 0.47
CA GLY A 200 28.22 15.00 0.85
C GLY A 200 29.24 14.91 -0.29
N LEU A 201 29.23 13.82 -1.07
CA LEU A 201 30.03 13.68 -2.29
C LEU A 201 29.61 14.70 -3.35
N TYR A 202 28.31 14.92 -3.52
CA TYR A 202 27.77 15.83 -4.52
C TYR A 202 28.24 17.28 -4.33
N TYR A 203 28.30 17.77 -3.08
CA TYR A 203 28.70 19.15 -2.77
C TYR A 203 30.20 19.33 -2.45
N LYS A 204 30.98 18.26 -2.31
CA LYS A 204 32.38 18.39 -1.88
C LYS A 204 33.28 18.88 -3.02
N ARG A 205 33.97 20.01 -2.79
CA ARG A 205 35.06 20.52 -3.63
C ARG A 205 36.40 19.83 -3.34
N ASP A 206 37.35 19.97 -4.24
CA ASP A 206 38.76 19.56 -4.06
C ASP A 206 38.95 18.08 -3.73
N MET A 207 38.09 17.20 -4.26
CA MET A 207 38.15 15.78 -3.91
C MET A 207 39.41 15.07 -4.42
N CYS A 208 39.93 15.48 -5.56
CA CYS A 208 41.05 14.79 -6.23
C CYS A 208 42.26 15.69 -6.41
N VAL A 209 42.02 16.91 -6.88
CA VAL A 209 43.04 17.95 -7.04
C VAL A 209 42.50 19.21 -6.40
N LYS A 210 43.36 19.95 -5.70
CA LYS A 210 43.02 21.25 -5.12
C LYS A 210 42.63 22.21 -6.26
N GLY A 211 41.48 22.86 -6.14
CA GLY A 211 40.86 23.67 -7.18
C GLY A 211 39.77 22.95 -7.99
N ASN A 212 39.55 21.65 -7.80
CA ASN A 212 38.51 20.94 -8.56
C ASN A 212 37.10 21.33 -8.09
N PRO A 213 36.22 21.76 -9.01
CA PRO A 213 34.82 22.06 -8.69
C PRO A 213 34.09 20.80 -8.17
N SER A 214 33.12 20.98 -7.29
CA SER A 214 32.24 19.89 -6.82
C SER A 214 31.38 19.34 -7.96
N TYR A 215 30.73 18.19 -7.78
CA TYR A 215 29.77 17.70 -8.77
C TYR A 215 28.63 18.69 -9.01
N ALA A 216 28.17 19.37 -7.96
CA ALA A 216 27.20 20.46 -8.06
C ALA A 216 27.73 21.62 -8.92
N ASP A 217 28.97 22.05 -8.70
CA ASP A 217 29.61 23.12 -9.49
C ASP A 217 29.81 22.71 -10.96
N GLN A 218 30.10 21.42 -11.20
CA GLN A 218 30.23 20.81 -12.53
C GLN A 218 28.87 20.53 -13.21
N LYS A 219 27.76 20.99 -12.60
CA LYS A 219 26.40 20.83 -13.13
C LYS A 219 25.96 19.38 -13.31
N TYR A 220 26.49 18.47 -12.50
CA TYR A 220 25.90 17.13 -12.37
C TYR A 220 24.55 17.25 -11.68
N GLU A 221 23.65 16.30 -11.93
CA GLU A 221 22.32 16.26 -11.37
C GLU A 221 22.13 14.99 -10.53
N LEU A 222 21.37 15.12 -9.45
CA LEU A 222 20.94 13.98 -8.64
C LEU A 222 19.80 13.25 -9.38
N ASP A 223 19.97 11.95 -9.58
CA ASP A 223 19.11 11.12 -10.42
C ASP A 223 18.28 10.13 -9.56
N ALA A 224 17.43 9.31 -10.20
CA ALA A 224 16.41 8.50 -9.56
C ALA A 224 16.93 7.56 -8.46
N GLY A 225 18.16 7.04 -8.58
CA GLY A 225 18.73 6.10 -7.62
C GLY A 225 18.84 6.68 -6.20
N LEU A 226 19.15 7.98 -6.09
CA LEU A 226 19.16 8.68 -4.81
C LEU A 226 17.73 8.82 -4.23
N GLY A 227 16.75 9.13 -5.08
CA GLY A 227 15.34 9.27 -4.67
C GLY A 227 14.73 7.95 -4.18
N VAL A 228 15.08 6.83 -4.83
CA VAL A 228 14.66 5.50 -4.39
C VAL A 228 15.25 5.17 -3.01
N PHE A 229 16.49 5.58 -2.73
CA PHE A 229 17.12 5.39 -1.41
C PHE A 229 16.45 6.20 -0.30
N VAL A 230 16.04 7.44 -0.58
CA VAL A 230 15.24 8.24 0.37
C VAL A 230 13.90 7.57 0.65
N THR A 231 13.26 7.03 -0.38
CA THR A 231 12.00 6.29 -0.24
C THR A 231 12.21 5.04 0.61
N ALA A 232 13.29 4.29 0.36
CA ALA A 232 13.65 3.12 1.16
C ALA A 232 13.83 3.49 2.63
N PHE A 233 14.55 4.58 2.93
CA PHE A 233 14.72 5.07 4.30
C PHE A 233 13.39 5.34 5.00
N GLY A 234 12.46 6.03 4.33
CA GLY A 234 11.12 6.28 4.86
C GLY A 234 10.35 4.99 5.17
N LEU A 235 10.42 3.99 4.28
CA LEU A 235 9.77 2.69 4.47
C LEU A 235 10.38 1.91 5.66
N VAL A 236 11.70 1.96 5.84
CA VAL A 236 12.36 1.33 6.99
C VAL A 236 11.95 2.01 8.30
N LEU A 237 11.82 3.34 8.33
CA LEU A 237 11.35 4.06 9.52
C LEU A 237 9.92 3.66 9.90
N ILE A 238 9.04 3.47 8.92
CA ILE A 238 7.67 2.97 9.15
C ILE A 238 7.73 1.54 9.72
N ALA A 239 8.55 0.67 9.13
CA ALA A 239 8.73 -0.70 9.62
C ALA A 239 9.24 -0.69 11.07
N LEU A 240 10.28 0.11 11.35
CA LEU A 240 10.85 0.26 12.69
C LEU A 240 9.81 0.80 13.68
N GLY A 241 9.02 1.81 13.28
CA GLY A 241 7.92 2.35 14.07
C GLY A 241 6.90 1.27 14.43
N ALA A 242 6.48 0.46 13.46
CA ALA A 242 5.57 -0.67 13.69
C ALA A 242 6.16 -1.73 14.64
N ALA A 243 7.47 -2.01 14.52
CA ALA A 243 8.15 -2.97 15.37
C ALA A 243 8.41 -2.44 16.79
N VAL A 244 8.72 -1.15 16.96
CA VAL A 244 8.90 -0.52 18.27
C VAL A 244 7.57 -0.41 18.98
N ALA A 245 6.55 0.12 18.31
CA ALA A 245 5.20 0.23 18.83
C ALA A 245 4.62 -1.14 19.20
N ASN A 246 5.02 -2.19 18.47
CA ASN A 246 4.62 -3.59 18.65
C ASN A 246 3.18 -3.71 19.17
N PRO A 247 2.18 -3.18 18.43
CA PRO A 247 0.81 -3.24 18.91
C PRO A 247 0.46 -4.71 19.10
N THR A 248 0.38 -5.12 20.37
CA THR A 248 -0.11 -6.41 20.80
C THR A 248 -1.60 -6.25 20.97
N VAL A 249 -2.35 -6.96 20.15
CA VAL A 249 -3.77 -6.75 19.94
C VAL A 249 -4.42 -8.00 20.52
N PRO A 250 -5.11 -7.98 21.69
CA PRO A 250 -5.76 -9.18 22.24
C PRO A 250 -6.52 -9.97 21.15
N ALA A 251 -6.57 -11.31 21.19
CA ALA A 251 -7.35 -12.10 20.22
C ALA A 251 -8.84 -11.70 20.21
N ALA A 252 -9.31 -11.11 21.30
CA ALA A 252 -10.62 -10.47 21.41
C ALA A 252 -10.60 -8.96 21.06
N VAL A 253 -9.74 -8.53 20.13
CA VAL A 253 -9.71 -7.12 19.80
C VAL A 253 -10.91 -6.71 18.98
N PRO A 254 -11.62 -5.67 19.42
CA PRO A 254 -12.67 -5.11 18.62
C PRO A 254 -12.04 -4.62 17.31
N SER A 255 -12.59 -5.07 16.18
CA SER A 255 -12.21 -4.70 14.81
C SER A 255 -11.90 -3.20 14.63
N SER A 256 -12.53 -2.35 15.44
CA SER A 256 -12.22 -0.93 15.61
C SER A 256 -10.71 -0.61 15.76
N VAL A 257 -9.92 -1.35 16.56
CA VAL A 257 -8.50 -1.04 16.79
C VAL A 257 -7.66 -1.35 15.55
N VAL A 258 -7.96 -2.46 14.87
CA VAL A 258 -7.30 -2.83 13.60
C VAL A 258 -7.60 -1.78 12.54
N VAL A 259 -8.87 -1.39 12.39
CA VAL A 259 -9.30 -0.34 11.47
C VAL A 259 -8.61 0.99 11.78
N ARG A 260 -8.56 1.42 13.06
CA ARG A 260 -7.85 2.64 13.47
C ARG A 260 -6.36 2.59 13.12
N THR A 261 -5.70 1.45 13.33
CA THR A 261 -4.28 1.29 13.01
C THR A 261 -4.04 1.39 11.50
N LEU A 262 -4.87 0.72 10.70
CA LEU A 262 -4.79 0.81 9.24
C LEU A 262 -5.06 2.22 8.74
N LEU A 263 -5.98 2.96 9.37
CA LEU A 263 -6.25 4.36 9.05
C LEU A 263 -5.08 5.29 9.41
N LEU A 264 -4.34 5.01 10.49
CA LEU A 264 -3.11 5.76 10.81
C LEU A 264 -1.99 5.48 9.80
N VAL A 265 -1.83 4.21 9.38
CA VAL A 265 -0.88 3.84 8.32
C VAL A 265 -1.27 4.54 7.01
N LEU A 266 -2.55 4.53 6.66
CA LEU A 266 -3.09 5.25 5.52
C LEU A 266 -2.76 6.74 5.61
N ALA A 267 -2.99 7.37 6.75
CA ALA A 267 -2.69 8.78 6.96
C ALA A 267 -1.20 9.10 6.77
N ALA A 268 -0.31 8.23 7.28
CA ALA A 268 1.13 8.39 7.14
C ALA A 268 1.59 8.24 5.68
N VAL A 269 1.06 7.25 4.96
CA VAL A 269 1.34 7.03 3.53
C VAL A 269 0.86 8.23 2.70
N GLN A 270 -0.34 8.74 2.97
CA GLN A 270 -0.89 9.93 2.31
C GLN A 270 -0.05 11.18 2.59
N ALA A 271 0.42 11.37 3.83
CA ALA A 271 1.29 12.49 4.19
C ALA A 271 2.65 12.41 3.47
N LEU A 272 3.23 11.23 3.32
CA LEU A 272 4.46 11.04 2.56
C LEU A 272 4.25 11.29 1.06
N ALA A 273 3.16 10.77 0.50
CA ALA A 273 2.78 11.04 -0.89
C ALA A 273 2.55 12.54 -1.13
N PHE A 274 1.95 13.25 -0.17
CA PHE A 274 1.82 14.71 -0.19
C PHE A 274 3.18 15.40 -0.28
N VAL A 275 4.13 15.05 0.59
CA VAL A 275 5.49 15.63 0.55
C VAL A 275 6.14 15.41 -0.81
N PHE A 276 6.03 14.21 -1.38
CA PHE A 276 6.58 13.90 -2.70
C PHE A 276 5.89 14.67 -3.82
N ALA A 277 4.56 14.81 -3.79
CA ALA A 277 3.82 15.60 -4.78
C ALA A 277 4.20 17.09 -4.70
N VAL A 278 4.30 17.65 -3.49
CA VAL A 278 4.69 19.05 -3.26
C VAL A 278 6.11 19.32 -3.76
N ILE A 279 7.07 18.44 -3.48
CA ILE A 279 8.46 18.60 -3.93
C ILE A 279 8.61 18.32 -5.44
N GLY A 280 7.91 17.30 -5.94
CA GLY A 280 7.97 16.88 -7.36
C GLY A 280 7.37 17.90 -8.32
N THR A 281 6.43 18.72 -7.86
CA THR A 281 5.70 19.71 -8.68
C THR A 281 6.54 20.87 -9.20
N PRO A 282 7.33 21.58 -8.37
CA PRO A 282 8.21 22.67 -8.83
C PRO A 282 9.52 22.17 -9.43
N THR A 283 9.89 20.92 -9.18
CA THR A 283 11.11 20.31 -9.71
C THR A 283 10.98 20.12 -11.22
N ASP A 284 12.08 20.29 -11.95
CA ASP A 284 12.11 19.96 -13.37
C ASP A 284 11.66 18.49 -13.54
N TRP A 285 10.97 18.19 -14.63
CA TRP A 285 10.51 16.84 -15.01
C TRP A 285 11.38 16.29 -16.12
N PHE A 286 11.76 17.16 -17.05
CA PHE A 286 12.62 16.84 -18.18
C PHE A 286 13.72 17.87 -18.32
N PHE A 287 14.87 17.45 -18.86
CA PHE A 287 15.89 18.38 -19.32
C PHE A 287 16.62 17.84 -20.53
N LYS A 288 17.22 18.76 -21.29
CA LYS A 288 18.10 18.47 -22.41
C LYS A 288 19.21 19.52 -22.46
N TRP A 289 20.39 19.09 -22.91
CA TRP A 289 21.45 19.98 -23.35
C TRP A 289 21.51 20.01 -24.88
N ASP A 290 21.92 21.14 -25.44
CA ASP A 290 22.21 21.30 -26.86
C ASP A 290 23.61 20.79 -27.24
N ALA A 291 23.91 20.78 -28.55
CA ALA A 291 25.14 20.21 -29.12
C ALA A 291 26.40 20.85 -28.59
N SER A 292 26.30 22.13 -28.30
CA SER A 292 27.39 22.91 -27.75
C SER A 292 27.60 22.67 -26.25
N GLY A 293 26.64 22.05 -25.55
CA GLY A 293 26.62 21.94 -24.10
C GLY A 293 26.48 23.30 -23.39
N THR A 294 26.19 24.37 -24.14
CA THR A 294 26.02 25.72 -23.57
C THR A 294 24.57 25.97 -23.19
N THR A 295 23.62 25.40 -23.93
CA THR A 295 22.19 25.63 -23.74
C THR A 295 21.52 24.44 -23.06
N SER A 296 20.99 24.64 -21.86
CA SER A 296 20.13 23.66 -21.17
C SER A 296 18.67 24.09 -21.26
N THR A 297 17.84 23.22 -21.83
CA THR A 297 16.39 23.38 -21.78
C THR A 297 15.84 22.47 -20.70
N ARG A 298 15.20 23.06 -19.69
CA ARG A 298 14.56 22.34 -18.58
C ARG A 298 13.07 22.56 -18.62
N MET A 299 12.30 21.50 -18.44
CA MET A 299 10.85 21.51 -18.50
C MET A 299 10.32 20.92 -17.20
N SER A 300 9.57 21.72 -16.45
CA SER A 300 8.71 21.26 -15.35
C SER A 300 7.29 21.07 -15.88
N VAL A 301 6.34 20.66 -15.04
CA VAL A 301 4.92 20.67 -15.44
C VAL A 301 4.39 22.08 -15.75
N TRP A 302 5.03 23.11 -15.18
CA TRP A 302 4.61 24.52 -15.29
C TRP A 302 5.27 25.25 -16.45
N THR A 303 6.60 25.17 -16.49
CA THR A 303 7.43 26.07 -17.28
C THR A 303 8.53 25.34 -18.01
N GLN A 304 8.79 25.77 -19.23
CA GLN A 304 10.02 25.52 -19.97
C GLN A 304 11.00 26.67 -19.70
N ARG A 305 12.20 26.35 -19.24
CA ARG A 305 13.28 27.30 -18.94
C ARG A 305 14.47 26.99 -19.82
N VAL A 306 15.04 28.02 -20.43
CA VAL A 306 16.24 27.91 -21.24
C VAL A 306 17.36 28.62 -20.51
N TYR A 307 18.46 27.90 -20.31
CA TYR A 307 19.68 28.41 -19.70
C TYR A 307 20.78 28.40 -20.75
N VAL A 308 21.50 29.50 -20.93
CA VAL A 308 22.70 29.57 -21.78
C VAL A 308 23.88 29.85 -20.86
N ASN A 309 24.89 28.97 -20.92
CA ASN A 309 26.04 28.95 -20.02
C ASN A 309 25.65 28.87 -18.52
N GLY A 310 24.45 28.37 -18.21
CA GLY A 310 23.90 28.33 -16.86
C GLY A 310 23.11 29.57 -16.43
N ASN A 311 23.12 30.64 -17.24
CA ASN A 311 22.28 31.82 -17.00
C ASN A 311 20.91 31.61 -17.64
N ARG A 312 19.84 31.87 -16.90
CA ARG A 312 18.47 31.74 -17.43
C ARG A 312 18.20 32.85 -18.44
N VAL A 313 18.09 32.50 -19.72
CA VAL A 313 17.81 33.44 -20.81
C VAL A 313 16.36 33.42 -21.27
N GLY A 314 15.62 32.35 -20.95
CA GLY A 314 14.24 32.20 -21.35
C GLY A 314 13.39 31.47 -20.31
N LYS A 315 12.14 31.89 -20.19
CA LYS A 315 11.10 31.20 -19.44
C LYS A 315 9.80 31.31 -20.24
N GLY A 316 9.26 30.18 -20.65
CA GLY A 316 7.94 30.07 -21.25
C GLY A 316 7.05 29.19 -20.39
N ASP A 317 5.79 29.57 -20.23
CA ASP A 317 4.80 28.73 -19.58
C ASP A 317 4.31 27.67 -20.59
N LEU A 318 4.30 26.40 -20.18
CA LEU A 318 3.94 25.29 -21.06
C LEU A 318 2.50 25.34 -21.56
N LYS A 319 1.63 25.93 -20.75
CA LYS A 319 0.22 26.18 -21.07
C LYS A 319 0.01 27.23 -22.17
N ASP A 320 1.03 28.04 -22.47
CA ASP A 320 0.97 29.11 -23.48
C ASP A 320 1.74 28.73 -24.75
N SER A 321 2.21 27.48 -24.83
CA SER A 321 2.88 26.97 -26.02
C SER A 321 1.94 26.97 -27.23
N GLN A 322 2.42 27.33 -28.41
CA GLN A 322 1.62 27.21 -29.65
C GLN A 322 1.70 25.81 -30.28
N CYS A 323 2.21 24.84 -29.52
CA CYS A 323 2.52 23.49 -29.98
C CYS A 323 1.32 22.53 -29.92
N GLY A 324 0.41 22.62 -30.90
CA GLY A 324 -0.67 21.64 -31.07
C GLY A 324 -1.47 21.38 -29.78
N GLU A 325 -1.53 20.13 -29.32
CA GLU A 325 -2.22 19.75 -28.08
C GLU A 325 -1.36 19.86 -26.80
N LEU A 326 -0.09 20.24 -26.91
CA LEU A 326 0.82 20.36 -25.76
C LEU A 326 0.25 21.23 -24.63
N PRO A 327 -0.38 22.40 -24.89
CA PRO A 327 -0.99 23.22 -23.85
C PRO A 327 -2.06 22.49 -23.06
N LYS A 328 -2.90 21.69 -23.73
CA LYS A 328 -3.99 20.95 -23.10
C LYS A 328 -3.44 19.89 -22.15
N PHE A 329 -2.42 19.15 -22.57
CA PHE A 329 -1.77 18.15 -21.72
C PHE A 329 -0.97 18.77 -20.57
N ALA A 330 -0.31 19.91 -20.81
CA ALA A 330 0.36 20.67 -19.76
C ALA A 330 -0.66 21.18 -18.72
N GLN A 331 -1.75 21.81 -19.14
CA GLN A 331 -2.83 22.27 -18.26
C GLN A 331 -3.46 21.11 -17.49
N PHE A 332 -3.68 19.97 -18.15
CA PHE A 332 -4.15 18.75 -17.49
C PHE A 332 -3.17 18.27 -16.41
N GLY A 333 -1.88 18.16 -16.73
CA GLY A 333 -0.84 17.78 -15.77
C GLY A 333 -0.73 18.76 -14.60
N GLN A 334 -0.83 20.07 -14.86
CA GLN A 334 -0.82 21.13 -13.85
C GLN A 334 -2.02 21.04 -12.91
N ALA A 335 -3.22 20.89 -13.46
CA ALA A 335 -4.45 20.76 -12.69
C ALA A 335 -4.39 19.53 -11.79
N PHE A 336 -4.02 18.37 -12.34
CA PHE A 336 -3.93 17.14 -11.56
C PHE A 336 -2.78 17.15 -10.55
N ALA A 337 -1.67 17.85 -10.81
CA ALA A 337 -0.62 18.06 -9.81
C ALA A 337 -1.16 18.80 -8.59
N ILE A 338 -1.89 19.91 -8.80
CA ILE A 338 -2.55 20.65 -7.69
C ILE A 338 -3.57 19.76 -6.98
N ILE A 339 -4.44 19.08 -7.73
CA ILE A 339 -5.47 18.20 -7.17
C ILE A 339 -4.81 17.09 -6.33
N SER A 340 -3.70 16.49 -6.80
CA SER A 340 -3.00 15.43 -6.07
C SER A 340 -2.39 15.93 -4.76
N ILE A 341 -1.81 17.13 -4.73
CA ILE A 341 -1.31 17.78 -3.52
C ILE A 341 -2.46 17.98 -2.52
N VAL A 342 -3.57 18.56 -2.96
CA VAL A 342 -4.73 18.79 -2.08
C VAL A 342 -5.33 17.46 -1.61
N ALA A 343 -5.50 16.50 -2.52
CA ALA A 343 -6.11 15.22 -2.24
C ALA A 343 -5.28 14.38 -1.26
N THR A 344 -3.96 14.36 -1.39
CA THR A 344 -3.07 13.64 -0.46
C THR A 344 -3.08 14.29 0.93
N LEU A 345 -3.12 15.62 1.02
CA LEU A 345 -3.26 16.33 2.31
C LEU A 345 -4.61 16.05 2.98
N VAL A 346 -5.71 16.19 2.23
CA VAL A 346 -7.06 15.90 2.70
C VAL A 346 -7.18 14.42 3.08
N GLY A 347 -6.64 13.51 2.27
CA GLY A 347 -6.60 12.09 2.55
C GLY A 347 -5.89 11.78 3.87
N ALA A 348 -4.75 12.41 4.13
CA ALA A 348 -4.03 12.27 5.39
C ALA A 348 -4.85 12.78 6.59
N ALA A 349 -5.48 13.96 6.46
CA ALA A 349 -6.29 14.55 7.52
C ALA A 349 -7.55 13.73 7.82
N VAL A 350 -8.29 13.32 6.79
CA VAL A 350 -9.51 12.51 6.92
C VAL A 350 -9.18 11.12 7.49
N ALA A 351 -8.10 10.48 7.03
CA ALA A 351 -7.65 9.21 7.59
C ALA A 351 -7.27 9.31 9.07
N LYS A 352 -6.56 10.37 9.46
CA LYS A 352 -6.26 10.66 10.87
C LYS A 352 -7.54 10.90 11.69
N HIS A 353 -8.48 11.67 11.17
CA HIS A 353 -9.75 11.97 11.85
C HIS A 353 -10.65 10.73 11.98
N ALA A 354 -10.66 9.87 10.97
CA ALA A 354 -11.32 8.56 11.03
C ALA A 354 -10.64 7.65 12.06
N ALA A 355 -9.30 7.66 12.15
CA ALA A 355 -8.57 6.90 13.16
C ALA A 355 -8.85 7.35 14.60
N SER A 356 -9.20 8.63 14.83
CA SER A 356 -9.64 9.11 16.15
C SER A 356 -11.10 8.77 16.48
N GLY A 357 -11.82 8.11 15.56
CA GLY A 357 -13.24 7.78 15.71
C GLY A 357 -14.20 8.93 15.42
N ALA A 358 -13.68 10.10 15.02
CA ALA A 358 -14.48 11.28 14.72
C ALA A 358 -14.88 11.37 13.23
N GLY A 359 -14.23 10.59 12.36
CA GLY A 359 -14.49 10.55 10.92
C GLY A 359 -14.98 9.19 10.41
N SER A 360 -15.57 9.19 9.22
CA SER A 360 -15.97 7.98 8.51
C SER A 360 -14.78 7.27 7.87
N VAL A 361 -14.65 5.96 8.09
CA VAL A 361 -13.69 5.09 7.41
C VAL A 361 -13.86 5.17 5.88
N GLY A 362 -15.11 5.21 5.41
CA GLY A 362 -15.43 5.33 3.98
C GLY A 362 -14.92 6.65 3.40
N ALA A 363 -15.02 7.76 4.15
CA ALA A 363 -14.49 9.05 3.71
C ALA A 363 -12.96 9.03 3.62
N ALA A 364 -12.27 8.39 4.58
CA ALA A 364 -10.82 8.25 4.54
C ALA A 364 -10.34 7.44 3.33
N LEU A 365 -11.03 6.34 3.02
CA LEU A 365 -10.72 5.50 1.86
C LEU A 365 -11.05 6.21 0.54
N GLY A 366 -12.19 6.89 0.46
CA GLY A 366 -12.57 7.69 -0.69
C GLY A 366 -11.58 8.82 -0.98
N ALA A 367 -11.15 9.55 0.06
CA ALA A 367 -10.13 10.59 -0.07
C ALA A 367 -8.78 10.01 -0.51
N GLY A 368 -8.39 8.86 0.05
CA GLY A 368 -7.14 8.20 -0.33
C GLY A 368 -7.14 7.67 -1.76
N LEU A 369 -8.29 7.20 -2.24
CA LEU A 369 -8.51 6.78 -3.63
C LEU A 369 -8.44 7.99 -4.57
N PHE A 370 -9.11 9.09 -4.23
CA PHE A 370 -9.06 10.32 -5.01
C PHE A 370 -7.62 10.83 -5.16
N ALA A 371 -6.83 10.76 -4.07
CA ALA A 371 -5.40 11.08 -4.10
C ALA A 371 -4.62 10.17 -5.06
N LEU A 372 -4.89 8.85 -5.05
CA LEU A 372 -4.27 7.91 -5.98
C LEU A 372 -4.60 8.24 -7.43
N ILE A 373 -5.87 8.47 -7.76
CA ILE A 373 -6.29 8.84 -9.12
C ILE A 373 -5.57 10.11 -9.56
N ALA A 374 -5.62 11.16 -8.74
CA ALA A 374 -5.05 12.44 -9.10
C ALA A 374 -3.53 12.37 -9.34
N THR A 375 -2.82 11.62 -8.49
CA THR A 375 -1.38 11.39 -8.63
C THR A 375 -1.06 10.57 -9.88
N THR A 376 -1.87 9.54 -10.17
CA THR A 376 -1.73 8.70 -11.37
C THR A 376 -1.97 9.51 -12.65
N CYS A 377 -3.01 10.35 -12.68
CA CYS A 377 -3.28 11.25 -13.81
C CYS A 377 -2.13 12.24 -14.04
N THR A 378 -1.56 12.80 -12.97
CA THR A 378 -0.40 13.69 -13.05
C THR A 378 0.82 12.98 -13.65
N PHE A 379 1.11 11.78 -13.16
CA PHE A 379 2.24 10.98 -13.65
C PHE A 379 2.03 10.54 -15.10
N ALA A 380 0.82 10.10 -15.46
CA ALA A 380 0.45 9.75 -16.82
C ALA A 380 0.57 10.94 -17.77
N ALA A 381 0.14 12.14 -17.35
CA ALA A 381 0.33 13.36 -18.13
C ALA A 381 1.82 13.65 -18.38
N GLY A 382 2.67 13.45 -17.38
CA GLY A 382 4.12 13.54 -17.54
C GLY A 382 4.68 12.54 -18.55
N LEU A 383 4.26 11.28 -18.48
CA LEU A 383 4.65 10.28 -19.48
C LEU A 383 4.14 10.60 -20.88
N SER A 384 2.92 11.13 -21.00
CA SER A 384 2.38 11.59 -22.28
C SER A 384 3.19 12.77 -22.83
N LEU A 385 3.54 13.76 -22.01
CA LEU A 385 4.45 14.85 -22.40
C LEU A 385 5.80 14.31 -22.92
N TYR A 386 6.30 13.24 -22.30
CA TYR A 386 7.59 12.65 -22.66
C TYR A 386 7.58 11.85 -23.97
N PHE A 387 6.59 10.97 -24.16
CA PHE A 387 6.58 10.03 -25.28
C PHE A 387 5.78 10.52 -26.49
N ARG A 388 4.75 11.33 -26.31
CA ARG A 388 3.86 11.74 -27.40
C ARG A 388 4.48 12.89 -28.20
N GLN A 389 4.25 12.86 -29.51
CA GLN A 389 4.61 13.95 -30.41
C GLN A 389 3.43 14.93 -30.49
N PHE A 390 3.61 16.16 -29.99
CA PHE A 390 2.58 17.21 -29.99
C PHE A 390 2.72 18.22 -31.12
N CYS A 391 3.92 18.31 -31.69
CA CYS A 391 4.31 19.24 -32.74
C CYS A 391 4.87 18.50 -33.96
N ALA A 392 5.17 19.25 -35.02
CA ALA A 392 6.08 18.79 -36.07
C ALA A 392 7.46 18.39 -35.50
N ALA A 393 7.88 18.97 -34.37
CA ALA A 393 9.05 18.55 -33.63
C ALA A 393 8.88 17.14 -33.03
N ALA A 394 9.97 16.37 -33.00
CA ALA A 394 9.99 15.04 -32.40
C ALA A 394 9.53 15.05 -30.92
N SER A 395 9.00 13.93 -30.43
CA SER A 395 8.64 13.78 -29.00
C SER A 395 9.83 14.08 -28.10
N LEU A 396 9.60 14.43 -26.82
CA LEU A 396 10.70 14.73 -25.90
C LEU A 396 11.70 13.56 -25.80
N HIS A 397 11.19 12.32 -25.80
CA HIS A 397 12.03 11.13 -25.86
C HIS A 397 12.89 11.07 -27.14
N ALA A 398 12.29 11.27 -28.31
CA ALA A 398 13.01 11.27 -29.59
C ALA A 398 13.99 12.45 -29.72
N ALA A 399 13.65 13.58 -29.10
CA ALA A 399 14.52 14.75 -28.98
C ALA A 399 15.63 14.57 -27.92
N LYS A 400 15.73 13.39 -27.27
CA LYS A 400 16.71 13.02 -26.25
C LYS A 400 16.62 13.83 -24.95
N TYR A 401 15.43 14.28 -24.56
CA TYR A 401 15.22 14.77 -23.20
C TYR A 401 15.38 13.64 -22.19
N HIS A 402 15.82 13.98 -20.99
CA HIS A 402 16.02 13.07 -19.89
C HIS A 402 14.97 13.30 -18.82
N VAL A 403 14.44 12.21 -18.26
CA VAL A 403 13.58 12.24 -17.08
C VAL A 403 14.41 12.57 -15.84
N THR A 404 13.86 13.41 -14.97
CA THR A 404 14.53 13.90 -13.75
C THR A 404 13.75 13.52 -12.49
N GLY A 405 14.26 13.94 -11.33
CA GLY A 405 13.66 13.70 -10.02
C GLY A 405 12.22 14.17 -9.89
N GLY A 406 11.77 15.23 -10.56
CA GLY A 406 10.40 15.73 -10.41
C GLY A 406 9.33 14.72 -10.83
N LEU A 407 9.49 14.13 -12.02
CA LEU A 407 8.57 13.09 -12.50
C LEU A 407 8.70 11.79 -11.69
N VAL A 408 9.93 11.45 -11.25
CA VAL A 408 10.20 10.27 -10.42
C VAL A 408 9.53 10.38 -9.06
N LEU A 409 9.58 11.56 -8.41
CA LEU A 409 8.90 11.80 -7.13
C LEU A 409 7.39 11.63 -7.24
N PHE A 410 6.78 12.06 -8.35
CA PHE A 410 5.38 11.77 -8.65
C PHE A 410 5.10 10.28 -8.84
N GLY A 411 6.00 9.57 -9.52
CA GLY A 411 5.96 8.10 -9.61
C GLY A 411 6.05 7.43 -8.24
N CYS A 412 6.92 7.91 -7.36
CA CYS A 412 7.04 7.43 -5.97
C CYS A 412 5.77 7.71 -5.16
N ALA A 413 5.20 8.91 -5.27
CA ALA A 413 3.92 9.26 -4.64
C ALA A 413 2.80 8.32 -5.14
N MET A 414 2.72 8.07 -6.44
CA MET A 414 1.78 7.12 -7.04
C MET A 414 1.98 5.71 -6.46
N VAL A 415 3.22 5.22 -6.38
CA VAL A 415 3.53 3.89 -5.83
C VAL A 415 3.18 3.78 -4.35
N LEU A 416 3.48 4.80 -3.55
CA LEU A 416 3.03 4.85 -2.15
C LEU A 416 1.51 4.77 -2.07
N LEU A 417 0.80 5.46 -2.95
CA LEU A 417 -0.65 5.40 -3.04
C LEU A 417 -1.18 4.09 -3.67
N LEU A 418 -0.36 3.29 -4.35
CA LEU A 418 -0.72 1.94 -4.75
C LEU A 418 -0.68 0.97 -3.55
N VAL A 419 0.13 1.24 -2.52
CA VAL A 419 0.06 0.49 -1.25
C VAL A 419 -1.33 0.63 -0.63
N THR A 420 -2.04 1.73 -0.88
CA THR A 420 -3.45 1.88 -0.50
C THR A 420 -4.37 0.83 -1.14
N LEU A 421 -4.08 0.38 -2.37
CA LEU A 421 -4.83 -0.72 -3.00
C LEU A 421 -4.55 -2.06 -2.30
N LEU A 422 -3.35 -2.27 -1.80
CA LEU A 422 -3.05 -3.44 -0.96
C LEU A 422 -3.85 -3.39 0.34
N VAL A 423 -3.96 -2.21 0.96
CA VAL A 423 -4.82 -2.01 2.13
C VAL A 423 -6.29 -2.31 1.80
N VAL A 424 -6.73 -2.07 0.57
CA VAL A 424 -8.08 -2.44 0.12
C VAL A 424 -8.27 -3.96 0.02
N VAL A 425 -7.29 -4.70 -0.50
CA VAL A 425 -7.33 -6.18 -0.48
C VAL A 425 -7.39 -6.69 0.96
N VAL A 426 -6.63 -6.06 1.87
CA VAL A 426 -6.70 -6.36 3.31
C VAL A 426 -8.08 -6.03 3.88
N PHE A 427 -8.67 -4.89 3.51
CA PHE A 427 -10.02 -4.54 3.95
C PHE A 427 -11.09 -5.48 3.41
N GLN A 428 -10.95 -6.00 2.19
CA GLN A 428 -11.85 -7.02 1.64
C GLN A 428 -11.73 -8.34 2.42
N ALA A 429 -10.50 -8.73 2.80
CA ALA A 429 -10.27 -9.89 3.64
C ALA A 429 -10.86 -9.71 5.05
N ILE A 430 -10.72 -8.52 5.64
CA ILE A 430 -11.36 -8.17 6.92
C ILE A 430 -12.89 -8.17 6.76
N ALA A 431 -13.41 -7.59 5.67
CA ALA A 431 -14.84 -7.53 5.38
C ALA A 431 -15.48 -8.92 5.34
N ALA A 432 -14.74 -9.93 4.88
CA ALA A 432 -15.19 -11.32 4.83
C ALA A 432 -15.52 -11.89 6.22
N ASP A 433 -14.90 -11.40 7.29
CA ASP A 433 -15.07 -11.92 8.64
C ASP A 433 -15.73 -10.92 9.62
N THR A 434 -15.91 -9.66 9.19
CA THR A 434 -16.59 -8.66 10.01
C THR A 434 -18.12 -8.75 9.94
N VAL A 435 -18.76 -8.28 11.00
CA VAL A 435 -20.21 -8.11 11.08
C VAL A 435 -20.70 -7.17 9.98
N LEU A 436 -21.65 -7.67 9.19
CA LEU A 436 -22.34 -6.97 8.10
C LEU A 436 -23.55 -6.22 8.63
N PHE A 437 -24.34 -6.89 9.49
CA PHE A 437 -25.56 -6.36 10.08
C PHE A 437 -25.63 -6.72 11.54
N ASP A 438 -26.24 -5.86 12.34
CA ASP A 438 -26.62 -6.23 13.70
C ASP A 438 -27.92 -5.59 14.14
N LYS A 439 -28.50 -6.15 15.19
CA LYS A 439 -29.74 -5.70 15.79
C LYS A 439 -29.69 -5.92 17.29
N GLU A 440 -30.08 -4.91 18.04
CA GLU A 440 -30.45 -5.06 19.45
C GLU A 440 -31.93 -5.47 19.50
N VAL A 441 -32.19 -6.68 19.99
CA VAL A 441 -33.56 -7.20 20.16
C VAL A 441 -34.14 -6.65 21.45
N ASP A 442 -33.37 -6.73 22.53
CA ASP A 442 -33.67 -6.21 23.86
C ASP A 442 -32.35 -5.81 24.56
N ALA A 443 -32.42 -5.19 25.75
CA ALA A 443 -31.24 -4.75 26.52
C ALA A 443 -30.20 -5.85 26.82
N LEU A 444 -30.59 -7.13 26.74
CA LEU A 444 -29.73 -8.28 26.99
C LEU A 444 -29.52 -9.16 25.76
N THR A 445 -30.19 -8.86 24.64
CA THR A 445 -30.20 -9.73 23.47
C THR A 445 -29.77 -8.96 22.22
N SER A 446 -28.63 -9.32 21.64
CA SER A 446 -28.18 -8.76 20.35
C SER A 446 -27.95 -9.86 19.32
N GLN A 447 -28.18 -9.55 18.05
CA GLN A 447 -27.95 -10.45 16.92
C GLN A 447 -26.96 -9.81 15.97
N ARG A 448 -25.90 -10.54 15.61
CA ARG A 448 -24.86 -10.09 14.68
C ARG A 448 -24.72 -11.08 13.54
N TRP A 449 -24.68 -10.55 12.32
CA TRP A 449 -24.64 -11.34 11.10
C TRP A 449 -23.36 -11.08 10.33
N THR A 450 -22.69 -12.16 9.95
CA THR A 450 -21.52 -12.15 9.05
C THR A 450 -21.88 -12.87 7.74
N PHE A 451 -20.92 -13.03 6.85
CA PHE A 451 -21.11 -13.87 5.65
C PHE A 451 -21.37 -15.34 5.97
N TRP A 452 -20.78 -15.84 7.05
CA TRP A 452 -20.69 -17.28 7.31
C TRP A 452 -21.59 -17.73 8.44
N ARG A 453 -21.82 -16.84 9.41
CA ARG A 453 -22.36 -17.18 10.72
C ARG A 453 -23.27 -16.09 11.26
N ARG A 454 -24.21 -16.53 12.08
CA ARG A 454 -25.03 -15.68 12.93
C ARG A 454 -24.60 -15.88 14.38
N TYR A 455 -24.42 -14.77 15.08
CA TYR A 455 -24.11 -14.74 16.50
C TYR A 455 -25.30 -14.14 17.24
N ASP A 456 -25.86 -14.89 18.18
CA ASP A 456 -26.86 -14.41 19.10
C ASP A 456 -26.19 -14.22 20.46
N GLU A 457 -26.19 -13.00 20.99
CA GLU A 457 -25.74 -12.68 22.34
C GLU A 457 -26.98 -12.63 23.23
N VAL A 458 -27.07 -13.49 24.24
CA VAL A 458 -28.19 -13.52 25.21
C VAL A 458 -27.60 -13.43 26.61
N SER A 459 -27.92 -12.35 27.33
CA SER A 459 -27.40 -12.09 28.68
C SER A 459 -25.87 -12.14 28.76
N GLY A 460 -25.20 -11.61 27.72
CA GLY A 460 -23.73 -11.58 27.60
C GLY A 460 -23.10 -12.90 27.14
N VAL A 461 -23.88 -13.96 26.92
CA VAL A 461 -23.38 -15.23 26.37
C VAL A 461 -23.54 -15.22 24.86
N VAL A 462 -22.43 -15.29 24.13
CA VAL A 462 -22.41 -15.34 22.66
C VAL A 462 -22.56 -16.79 22.19
N GLY A 463 -23.71 -17.10 21.58
CA GLY A 463 -23.98 -18.37 20.92
C GLY A 463 -23.88 -18.24 19.40
N GLU A 464 -23.17 -19.16 18.76
CA GLU A 464 -23.20 -19.32 17.31
C GLU A 464 -24.43 -20.12 16.90
N ARG A 465 -25.21 -19.61 15.94
CA ARG A 465 -26.37 -20.31 15.39
C ARG A 465 -26.29 -20.39 13.87
N PRO A 466 -26.81 -21.48 13.26
CA PRO A 466 -27.00 -21.53 11.82
C PRO A 466 -28.00 -20.45 11.38
N VAL A 467 -27.89 -20.02 10.13
CA VAL A 467 -28.74 -18.98 9.53
C VAL A 467 -30.22 -19.40 9.51
N GLY A 468 -30.51 -20.69 9.45
CA GLY A 468 -31.85 -21.29 9.63
C GLY A 468 -32.79 -21.15 8.43
N CYS A 469 -32.37 -20.48 7.36
CA CYS A 469 -33.11 -20.33 6.11
C CYS A 469 -32.15 -20.52 4.93
N ASP A 470 -32.36 -21.58 4.13
CA ASP A 470 -31.46 -21.95 3.04
C ASP A 470 -31.29 -20.83 2.01
N ALA A 471 -32.36 -20.12 1.67
CA ALA A 471 -32.30 -19.03 0.69
C ALA A 471 -31.48 -17.83 1.18
N LEU A 472 -31.57 -17.52 2.49
CA LEU A 472 -30.79 -16.47 3.13
C LEU A 472 -29.32 -16.89 3.26
N GLU A 473 -29.09 -18.13 3.67
CA GLU A 473 -27.76 -18.73 3.77
C GLU A 473 -27.06 -18.76 2.43
N GLN A 474 -27.72 -19.22 1.36
CA GLN A 474 -27.16 -19.22 0.01
C GLN A 474 -26.74 -17.83 -0.47
N ARG A 475 -27.45 -16.77 -0.08
CA ARG A 475 -27.09 -15.39 -0.48
C ARG A 475 -25.94 -14.82 0.35
N LEU A 476 -25.95 -15.03 1.66
CA LEU A 476 -24.86 -14.58 2.53
C LEU A 476 -23.59 -15.40 2.24
N VAL A 477 -23.64 -16.72 2.35
CA VAL A 477 -22.50 -17.60 2.08
C VAL A 477 -22.05 -17.46 0.63
N GLY A 478 -22.98 -17.40 -0.33
CA GLY A 478 -22.66 -17.15 -1.74
C GLY A 478 -21.96 -15.81 -1.94
N GLY A 479 -22.44 -14.74 -1.29
CA GLY A 479 -21.76 -13.45 -1.25
C GLY A 479 -20.34 -13.55 -0.66
N GLY A 480 -20.17 -14.29 0.43
CA GLY A 480 -18.88 -14.51 1.09
C GLY A 480 -17.89 -15.24 0.18
N VAL A 481 -18.35 -16.30 -0.50
CA VAL A 481 -17.54 -17.07 -1.47
C VAL A 481 -17.12 -16.18 -2.64
N LEU A 482 -18.03 -15.38 -3.19
CA LEU A 482 -17.70 -14.44 -4.27
C LEU A 482 -16.68 -13.38 -3.83
N ASN A 483 -16.77 -12.88 -2.58
CA ASN A 483 -15.76 -11.98 -2.02
C ASN A 483 -14.40 -12.68 -1.90
N ALA A 484 -14.36 -13.90 -1.37
CA ALA A 484 -13.12 -14.68 -1.23
C ALA A 484 -12.44 -14.94 -2.59
N ILE A 485 -13.22 -15.33 -3.61
CA ILE A 485 -12.71 -15.49 -4.98
C ILE A 485 -12.20 -14.16 -5.52
N SER A 486 -12.94 -13.06 -5.32
CA SER A 486 -12.53 -11.73 -5.73
C SER A 486 -11.17 -11.32 -5.12
N ILE A 487 -10.93 -11.60 -3.84
CA ILE A 487 -9.65 -11.33 -3.17
C ILE A 487 -8.50 -12.05 -3.88
N VAL A 488 -8.68 -13.34 -4.20
CA VAL A 488 -7.66 -14.13 -4.90
C VAL A 488 -7.38 -13.56 -6.30
N ILE A 489 -8.44 -13.23 -7.06
CA ILE A 489 -8.29 -12.68 -8.41
C ILE A 489 -7.66 -11.27 -8.37
N HIS A 490 -7.99 -10.43 -7.39
CA HIS A 490 -7.30 -9.15 -7.17
C HIS A 490 -5.82 -9.34 -6.83
N GLY A 491 -5.47 -10.37 -6.06
CA GLY A 491 -4.08 -10.76 -5.81
C GLY A 491 -3.33 -11.10 -7.10
N VAL A 492 -3.95 -11.91 -7.98
CA VAL A 492 -3.39 -12.23 -9.31
C VAL A 492 -3.28 -10.98 -10.18
N ALA A 493 -4.31 -10.13 -10.20
CA ALA A 493 -4.30 -8.86 -10.93
C ALA A 493 -3.15 -7.96 -10.47
N LEU A 494 -2.89 -7.89 -9.17
CA LEU A 494 -1.77 -7.13 -8.60
C LEU A 494 -0.41 -7.69 -9.07
N LEU A 495 -0.25 -9.01 -9.08
CA LEU A 495 0.98 -9.65 -9.59
C LEU A 495 1.18 -9.36 -11.08
N LEU A 496 0.12 -9.44 -11.89
CA LEU A 496 0.16 -9.07 -13.31
C LEU A 496 0.45 -7.57 -13.49
N ALA A 497 -0.11 -6.72 -12.63
CA ALA A 497 0.12 -5.28 -12.62
C ALA A 497 1.55 -4.90 -12.20
N ALA A 498 2.22 -5.74 -11.42
CA ALA A 498 3.66 -5.62 -11.16
C ALA A 498 4.49 -6.12 -12.37
N ALA A 499 4.11 -7.27 -12.93
CA ALA A 499 4.81 -7.86 -14.08
C ALA A 499 4.71 -6.97 -15.35
N GLN A 500 3.61 -6.23 -15.54
CA GLN A 500 3.46 -5.31 -16.67
C GLN A 500 4.49 -4.17 -16.69
N ILE A 501 5.11 -3.84 -15.53
CA ILE A 501 6.17 -2.84 -15.47
C ILE A 501 7.39 -3.33 -16.26
N ALA A 502 7.66 -4.64 -16.21
CA ALA A 502 8.70 -5.27 -17.01
C ALA A 502 8.24 -5.59 -18.44
N ASN A 503 6.95 -5.91 -18.64
CA ASN A 503 6.40 -6.28 -19.94
C ASN A 503 5.02 -5.66 -20.18
N GLY A 504 4.99 -4.53 -20.90
CA GLY A 504 3.76 -3.77 -21.17
C GLY A 504 2.63 -4.57 -21.85
N SER A 505 2.92 -5.70 -22.50
CA SER A 505 1.89 -6.56 -23.11
C SER A 505 0.91 -7.16 -22.08
N LEU A 506 1.33 -7.32 -20.82
CA LEU A 506 0.52 -7.89 -19.74
C LEU A 506 -0.56 -6.93 -19.23
N ARG A 507 -0.58 -5.68 -19.69
CA ARG A 507 -1.52 -4.66 -19.21
C ARG A 507 -2.97 -5.03 -19.41
N ARG A 508 -3.35 -5.48 -20.62
CA ARG A 508 -4.74 -5.86 -20.93
C ARG A 508 -5.19 -7.04 -20.05
N ALA A 509 -4.30 -8.01 -19.84
CA ALA A 509 -4.57 -9.14 -18.96
C ALA A 509 -4.74 -8.69 -17.50
N ALA A 510 -3.83 -7.85 -16.98
CA ALA A 510 -3.93 -7.31 -15.62
C ALA A 510 -5.25 -6.56 -15.40
N SER A 511 -5.63 -5.68 -16.33
CA SER A 511 -6.89 -4.94 -16.26
C SER A 511 -8.13 -5.84 -16.38
N PHE A 512 -8.11 -6.83 -17.27
CA PHE A 512 -9.24 -7.76 -17.42
C PHE A 512 -9.45 -8.59 -16.16
N VAL A 513 -8.37 -9.12 -15.59
CA VAL A 513 -8.39 -9.89 -14.33
C VAL A 513 -8.88 -9.00 -13.17
N ALA A 514 -8.42 -7.76 -13.07
CA ALA A 514 -8.90 -6.80 -12.07
C ALA A 514 -10.38 -6.44 -12.26
N LEU A 515 -10.85 -6.30 -13.50
CA LEU A 515 -12.25 -6.02 -13.81
C LEU A 515 -13.15 -7.19 -13.38
N LEU A 516 -12.74 -8.42 -13.71
CA LEU A 516 -13.46 -9.63 -13.30
C LEU A 516 -13.58 -9.69 -11.77
N ALA A 517 -12.47 -9.44 -11.06
CA ALA A 517 -12.47 -9.41 -9.60
C ALA A 517 -13.41 -8.32 -9.06
N SER A 518 -13.45 -7.14 -9.68
CA SER A 518 -14.37 -6.06 -9.33
C SER A 518 -15.83 -6.46 -9.55
N VAL A 519 -16.16 -7.14 -10.65
CA VAL A 519 -17.53 -7.63 -10.91
C VAL A 519 -17.96 -8.65 -9.86
N LEU A 520 -17.09 -9.59 -9.47
CA LEU A 520 -17.39 -10.56 -8.42
C LEU A 520 -17.62 -9.88 -7.06
N LEU A 521 -16.84 -8.85 -6.74
CA LEU A 521 -17.02 -8.10 -5.51
C LEU A 521 -18.32 -7.29 -5.49
N LEU A 522 -18.70 -6.71 -6.63
CA LEU A 522 -20.00 -6.04 -6.78
C LEU A 522 -21.15 -7.04 -6.61
N ALA A 523 -21.03 -8.22 -7.21
CA ALA A 523 -22.03 -9.28 -7.06
C ALA A 523 -22.14 -9.75 -5.61
N SER A 524 -21.01 -9.92 -4.91
CA SER A 524 -20.96 -10.21 -3.48
C SER A 524 -21.72 -9.16 -2.68
N TRP A 525 -21.39 -7.88 -2.88
CA TRP A 525 -22.08 -6.77 -2.21
C TRP A 525 -23.58 -6.72 -2.56
N ALA A 526 -23.96 -6.94 -3.82
CA ALA A 526 -25.34 -6.93 -4.27
C ALA A 526 -26.18 -8.05 -3.63
N LEU A 527 -25.61 -9.24 -3.42
CA LEU A 527 -26.28 -10.32 -2.71
C LEU A 527 -26.56 -9.96 -1.25
N VAL A 528 -25.58 -9.35 -0.58
CA VAL A 528 -25.72 -8.86 0.80
C VAL A 528 -26.74 -7.71 0.88
N ALA A 529 -26.73 -6.79 -0.09
CA ALA A 529 -27.69 -5.70 -0.18
C ALA A 529 -29.11 -6.19 -0.48
N ASP A 530 -29.26 -7.28 -1.25
CA ASP A 530 -30.57 -7.90 -1.48
C ASP A 530 -31.11 -8.54 -0.21
N VAL A 531 -30.27 -9.21 0.59
CA VAL A 531 -30.65 -9.70 1.94
C VAL A 531 -31.12 -8.55 2.84
N TYR A 532 -30.45 -7.40 2.76
CA TYR A 532 -30.83 -6.24 3.56
C TYR A 532 -32.23 -5.71 3.19
N ASN A 533 -32.52 -5.65 1.90
CA ASN A 533 -33.70 -4.97 1.36
C ASN A 533 -34.91 -5.89 1.12
N ARG A 534 -34.70 -7.18 0.81
CA ARG A 534 -35.75 -8.14 0.49
C ARG A 534 -35.92 -9.16 1.61
N GLY A 535 -37.19 -9.45 1.95
CA GLY A 535 -37.53 -10.54 2.85
C GLY A 535 -37.25 -11.89 2.21
N GLN A 536 -36.74 -12.85 2.99
CA GLN A 536 -36.44 -14.22 2.57
C GLN A 536 -37.19 -15.19 3.49
N CYS A 537 -37.58 -16.37 2.99
CA CYS A 537 -38.23 -17.42 3.79
C CYS A 537 -39.43 -16.95 4.62
N GLY A 538 -40.27 -16.07 4.07
CA GLY A 538 -41.44 -15.52 4.78
C GLY A 538 -41.10 -14.53 5.90
N GLN A 539 -39.83 -14.26 6.16
CA GLN A 539 -39.40 -13.21 7.08
C GLN A 539 -39.42 -11.84 6.41
N ARG A 540 -39.61 -10.78 7.21
CA ARG A 540 -39.47 -9.40 6.75
C ARG A 540 -38.00 -9.14 6.37
N SER A 541 -37.74 -8.13 5.54
CA SER A 541 -36.37 -7.73 5.21
C SER A 541 -35.63 -7.22 6.45
N PHE A 542 -34.30 -7.30 6.45
CA PHE A 542 -33.49 -6.82 7.58
C PHE A 542 -33.72 -5.33 7.86
N ALA A 543 -33.88 -4.53 6.80
CA ALA A 543 -34.27 -3.12 6.91
C ALA A 543 -35.61 -2.91 7.64
N LYS A 544 -36.60 -3.81 7.46
CA LYS A 544 -37.91 -3.76 8.14
C LYS A 544 -37.90 -4.40 9.53
N MET A 545 -36.80 -5.08 9.87
CA MET A 545 -36.57 -5.68 11.18
C MET A 545 -35.64 -4.83 12.02
N ASP A 546 -35.35 -3.59 11.63
CA ASP A 546 -34.48 -2.65 12.36
C ASP A 546 -33.04 -3.17 12.56
N PHE A 547 -32.50 -3.89 11.57
CA PHE A 547 -31.06 -4.19 11.55
C PHE A 547 -30.27 -2.96 11.10
N GLU A 548 -29.19 -2.64 11.79
CA GLU A 548 -28.24 -1.62 11.41
C GLU A 548 -27.16 -2.17 10.47
N ILE A 549 -26.73 -1.33 9.52
CA ILE A 549 -25.60 -1.64 8.64
C ILE A 549 -24.30 -1.41 9.39
N ARG A 550 -23.42 -2.42 9.41
CA ARG A 550 -22.10 -2.36 10.07
C ARG A 550 -20.95 -2.29 9.07
N TYR A 551 -19.73 -2.18 9.60
CA TYR A 551 -18.53 -1.89 8.83
C TYR A 551 -18.26 -2.89 7.70
N GLY A 552 -18.55 -4.19 7.88
CA GLY A 552 -18.30 -5.20 6.85
C GLY A 552 -19.03 -4.90 5.54
N PHE A 553 -20.28 -4.44 5.63
CA PHE A 553 -21.07 -4.05 4.47
C PHE A 553 -20.44 -2.86 3.71
N VAL A 554 -20.02 -1.84 4.46
CA VAL A 554 -19.40 -0.63 3.89
C VAL A 554 -18.06 -0.95 3.26
N LEU A 555 -17.24 -1.80 3.90
CA LEU A 555 -15.92 -2.19 3.40
C LEU A 555 -16.00 -2.96 2.07
N LEU A 556 -17.05 -3.79 1.85
CA LEU A 556 -17.26 -4.46 0.56
C LEU A 556 -17.48 -3.45 -0.57
N PHE A 557 -18.38 -2.49 -0.36
CA PHE A 557 -18.70 -1.48 -1.38
C PHE A 557 -17.50 -0.58 -1.67
N VAL A 558 -16.83 -0.09 -0.62
CA VAL A 558 -15.64 0.75 -0.78
C VAL A 558 -14.52 -0.03 -1.45
N GLY A 559 -14.31 -1.29 -1.05
CA GLY A 559 -13.32 -2.16 -1.67
C GLY A 559 -13.58 -2.38 -3.16
N TRP A 560 -14.84 -2.52 -3.55
CA TRP A 560 -15.25 -2.58 -4.96
C TRP A 560 -14.96 -1.29 -5.71
N ALA A 561 -15.38 -0.14 -5.18
CA ALA A 561 -15.21 1.14 -5.86
C ALA A 561 -13.73 1.43 -6.12
N VAL A 562 -12.87 1.13 -5.14
CA VAL A 562 -11.41 1.28 -5.26
C VAL A 562 -10.83 0.35 -6.32
N ALA A 563 -11.21 -0.93 -6.29
CA ALA A 563 -10.76 -1.91 -7.27
C ALA A 563 -11.15 -1.54 -8.72
N LEU A 564 -12.40 -1.10 -8.91
CA LEU A 564 -12.91 -0.66 -10.20
C LEU A 564 -12.12 0.55 -10.71
N ILE A 565 -11.89 1.53 -9.86
CA ILE A 565 -11.13 2.74 -10.22
C ILE A 565 -9.68 2.39 -10.60
N GLY A 566 -9.00 1.53 -9.83
CA GLY A 566 -7.66 1.06 -10.18
C GLY A 566 -7.62 0.35 -11.53
N THR A 567 -8.66 -0.44 -11.82
CA THR A 567 -8.83 -1.13 -13.11
C THR A 567 -9.02 -0.16 -14.27
N VAL A 568 -9.92 0.81 -14.13
CA VAL A 568 -10.20 1.84 -15.13
C VAL A 568 -8.95 2.69 -15.38
N ALA A 569 -8.24 3.09 -14.33
CA ALA A 569 -6.99 3.84 -14.47
C ALA A 569 -5.94 3.06 -15.28
N ASN A 570 -5.77 1.76 -15.01
CA ASN A 570 -4.82 0.93 -15.76
C ASN A 570 -5.23 0.76 -17.23
N LEU A 571 -6.54 0.73 -17.55
CA LEU A 571 -7.06 0.71 -18.92
C LEU A 571 -6.84 2.05 -19.65
N VAL A 572 -7.20 3.17 -19.01
CA VAL A 572 -7.15 4.51 -19.63
C VAL A 572 -5.71 4.95 -19.92
N VAL A 573 -4.80 4.74 -18.97
CA VAL A 573 -3.37 5.05 -19.17
C VAL A 573 -2.77 4.20 -20.30
N GLY A 574 -3.35 3.03 -20.56
CA GLY A 574 -2.87 2.11 -21.58
C GLY A 574 -3.30 2.40 -23.01
N GLY A 575 -4.41 3.14 -23.21
CA GLY A 575 -4.95 3.43 -24.54
C GLY A 575 -4.34 4.65 -25.23
N ALA A 576 -3.41 5.34 -24.57
CA ALA A 576 -2.74 6.54 -25.10
C ALA A 576 -1.41 6.25 -25.84
N GLN A 577 -1.08 4.96 -26.03
CA GLN A 577 0.02 4.46 -26.87
C GLN A 577 -0.57 3.81 -28.11
#